data_AF-A0AAD7CVU9-F1
#
_entry.id   AF-A0AAD7CVU9-F1
#
_cell.length_a   1.000
_cell.length_b   1.000
_cell.length_c   1.000
_cell.angle_alpha   90.00
_cell.angle_beta   90.00
_cell.angle_gamma   90.00
#
_symmetry.space_group_name_H-M   'P 1'
#
loop_
_entity.id
_entity.type
_entity.pdbx_description
1 polymer ?
#
loop_
_entity_poly.entity_id
_entity_poly.type
_entity_poly.pdbx_seq_one_letter_code
_entity_poly.pdbx_strand_id
1 'polypeptide(L)'
;MAWATDAGGPPIYLLSGLAGAGKSAIARSFARLLEDHSVLGATFFCSRISEARSNVAGIIPSIAYHLALRSQPYGQALIDAMKKAPGVSFNLRSPAIQFTSLIMQPMEHLPRPFGTPLIVIIDALDECSSFNAVNDLVGFLVRSGPNSMNTLKFFISSR
;
A
#
# COMPACT_ATOMS: atom_id res chain seq x y z
N MET A 1 16.73 1.89 5.81
CA MET A 1 16.14 1.01 6.84
C MET A 1 15.61 1.75 8.06
N ALA A 2 16.34 2.71 8.64
CA ALA A 2 15.91 3.45 9.84
C ALA A 2 14.43 3.86 9.87
N TRP A 3 13.94 4.55 8.83
CA TRP A 3 12.52 4.91 8.72
C TRP A 3 11.59 3.68 8.68
N ALA A 4 11.92 2.64 7.93
CA ALA A 4 11.06 1.46 7.75
C ALA A 4 10.90 0.66 9.04
N THR A 5 11.95 0.54 9.83
CA THR A 5 11.95 -0.25 11.08
C THR A 5 11.48 0.53 12.29
N ASP A 6 11.39 1.85 12.22
CA ASP A 6 10.88 2.70 13.29
C ASP A 6 9.34 2.67 13.34
N ALA A 7 8.80 1.88 14.27
CA ALA A 7 7.36 1.76 14.51
C ALA A 7 6.71 3.05 15.05
N GLY A 8 7.48 3.94 15.68
CA GLY A 8 7.02 5.25 16.15
C GLY A 8 7.17 6.38 15.11
N GLY A 9 7.91 6.10 14.03
CA GLY A 9 8.20 7.07 12.99
C GLY A 9 7.04 7.33 12.03
N PRO A 10 7.16 8.33 11.14
CA PRO A 10 6.10 8.73 10.23
C PRO A 10 5.58 7.56 9.36
N PRO A 11 4.27 7.39 9.19
CA PRO A 11 3.69 6.26 8.46
C PRO A 11 3.94 6.32 6.95
N ILE A 12 4.34 7.48 6.42
CA ILE A 12 4.58 7.71 5.00
C ILE A 12 5.97 8.31 4.81
N TYR A 13 6.70 7.81 3.81
CA TYR A 13 7.91 8.41 3.27
C TYR A 13 7.65 8.79 1.82
N LEU A 14 7.72 10.07 1.50
CA LEU A 14 7.58 10.57 0.14
C LEU A 14 8.96 10.84 -0.47
N LEU A 15 9.33 10.09 -1.49
CA LEU A 15 10.48 10.35 -2.34
C LEU A 15 10.03 11.19 -3.55
N SER A 16 10.21 12.51 -3.47
CA SER A 16 9.94 13.43 -4.58
C SER A 16 11.21 13.76 -5.37
N GLY A 17 11.05 14.16 -6.63
CA GLY A 17 12.17 14.61 -7.45
C GLY A 17 11.85 14.61 -8.94
N LEU A 18 12.77 15.16 -9.74
CA LEU A 18 12.59 15.28 -11.20
C LEU A 18 12.49 13.91 -11.89
N ALA A 19 11.90 13.92 -13.10
CA ALA A 19 11.93 12.76 -13.99
C ALA A 19 13.39 12.38 -14.31
N GLY A 20 13.69 11.08 -14.35
CA GLY A 20 15.05 10.59 -14.59
C GLY A 20 15.99 10.63 -13.38
N ALA A 21 15.58 11.18 -12.23
CA ALA A 21 16.42 11.25 -11.01
C ALA A 21 16.63 9.88 -10.30
N GLY A 22 16.24 8.76 -10.92
CA GLY A 22 16.48 7.42 -10.36
C GLY A 22 15.51 6.97 -9.27
N LYS A 23 14.39 7.67 -9.02
CA LYS A 23 13.42 7.30 -7.97
C LYS A 23 12.93 5.86 -8.05
N SER A 24 12.54 5.39 -9.25
CA SER A 24 12.14 4.00 -9.47
C SER A 24 13.28 2.99 -9.24
N ALA A 25 14.53 3.37 -9.51
CA ALA A 25 15.68 2.53 -9.20
C ALA A 25 15.89 2.41 -7.69
N ILE A 26 15.69 3.51 -6.94
CA ILE A 26 15.69 3.50 -5.47
C ILE A 26 14.54 2.63 -4.96
N ALA A 27 13.31 2.82 -5.45
CA ALA A 27 12.14 2.06 -5.03
C ALA A 27 12.34 0.54 -5.23
N ARG A 28 12.84 0.12 -6.39
CA ARG A 28 13.12 -1.31 -6.69
C ARG A 28 14.27 -1.89 -5.87
N SER A 29 15.31 -1.10 -5.62
CA SER A 29 16.44 -1.56 -4.79
C SER A 29 16.01 -1.65 -3.32
N PHE A 30 15.18 -0.72 -2.87
CA PHE A 30 14.61 -0.73 -1.54
C PHE A 30 13.62 -1.89 -1.35
N ALA A 31 12.79 -2.20 -2.35
CA ALA A 31 11.92 -3.38 -2.33
C ALA A 31 12.71 -4.67 -2.08
N ARG A 32 13.81 -4.89 -2.83
CA ARG A 32 14.70 -6.04 -2.63
C ARG A 32 15.28 -6.08 -1.22
N LEU A 33 15.77 -4.94 -0.72
CA LEU A 33 16.27 -4.85 0.65
C LEU A 33 15.21 -5.20 1.70
N LEU A 34 13.96 -4.75 1.52
CA LEU A 34 12.85 -5.04 2.43
C LEU A 34 12.41 -6.52 2.36
N GLU A 35 12.51 -7.14 1.19
CA GLU A 35 12.25 -8.56 0.99
C GLU A 35 13.30 -9.41 1.72
N ASP A 36 14.59 -9.08 1.59
CA ASP A 36 15.68 -9.75 2.32
C ASP A 36 15.49 -9.67 3.85
N HIS A 37 14.88 -8.59 4.33
CA HIS A 37 14.58 -8.40 5.76
C HIS A 37 13.18 -8.91 6.16
N SER A 38 12.45 -9.55 5.24
CA SER A 38 11.10 -10.06 5.48
C SER A 38 10.11 -9.02 6.01
N VAL A 39 10.25 -7.75 5.59
CA VAL A 39 9.36 -6.65 5.97
C VAL A 39 8.65 -6.01 4.78
N LEU A 40 8.93 -6.47 3.55
CA LEU A 40 8.15 -6.06 2.39
C LEU A 40 6.72 -6.61 2.50
N GLY A 41 5.74 -5.71 2.53
CA GLY A 41 4.32 -6.04 2.54
C GLY A 41 3.74 -6.12 1.13
N ALA A 42 4.00 -5.11 0.30
CA ALA A 42 3.51 -5.06 -1.08
C ALA A 42 4.30 -4.06 -1.94
N THR A 43 4.22 -4.23 -3.25
CA THR A 43 4.68 -3.23 -4.22
C THR A 43 3.61 -2.94 -5.27
N PHE A 44 3.49 -1.67 -5.69
CA PHE A 44 2.75 -1.27 -6.87
C PHE A 44 3.60 -0.28 -7.68
N PHE A 45 3.96 -0.64 -8.91
CA PHE A 45 4.76 0.21 -9.79
C PHE A 45 3.86 0.84 -10.85
N CYS A 46 3.46 2.09 -10.62
CA CYS A 46 2.59 2.80 -11.54
C CYS A 46 3.27 2.99 -12.90
N SER A 47 2.45 3.02 -13.96
CA SER A 47 2.96 3.11 -15.32
C SER A 47 1.88 3.58 -16.29
N ARG A 48 2.09 4.72 -16.96
CA ARG A 48 1.11 5.28 -17.93
C ARG A 48 0.79 4.34 -19.09
N ILE A 49 1.75 3.52 -19.49
CA ILE A 49 1.65 2.60 -20.63
C ILE A 49 0.88 1.30 -20.31
N SER A 50 0.37 1.15 -19.09
CA SER A 50 -0.33 -0.07 -18.66
C SER A 50 -1.61 0.34 -17.96
N GLU A 51 -2.76 0.02 -18.55
CA GLU A 51 -4.08 0.37 -18.01
C GLU A 51 -4.26 -0.11 -16.56
N ALA A 52 -3.86 -1.35 -16.27
CA ALA A 52 -3.90 -1.91 -14.93
C ALA A 52 -3.01 -1.15 -13.92
N ARG A 53 -1.89 -0.58 -14.38
CA ARG A 53 -0.90 0.12 -13.53
C ARG A 53 -1.02 1.65 -13.57
N SER A 54 -1.91 2.20 -14.40
CA SER A 54 -2.26 3.62 -14.40
C SER A 54 -3.56 3.88 -13.63
N ASN A 55 -4.33 2.84 -13.29
CA ASN A 55 -5.58 2.98 -12.55
C ASN A 55 -5.35 2.90 -11.02
N VAL A 56 -5.64 4.00 -10.32
CA VAL A 56 -5.58 4.08 -8.83
C VAL A 56 -6.45 3.03 -8.16
N ALA A 57 -7.57 2.64 -8.77
CA ALA A 57 -8.47 1.62 -8.23
C ALA A 57 -7.79 0.24 -8.11
N GLY A 58 -6.70 0.00 -8.84
CA GLY A 58 -5.91 -1.23 -8.75
C GLY A 58 -4.93 -1.27 -7.58
N ILE A 59 -4.60 -0.14 -6.95
CA ILE A 59 -3.54 -0.05 -5.93
C ILE A 59 -3.91 -0.85 -4.69
N ILE A 60 -5.05 -0.55 -4.06
CA ILE A 60 -5.47 -1.19 -2.81
C ILE A 60 -5.73 -2.69 -2.98
N PRO A 61 -6.45 -3.17 -4.02
CA PRO A 61 -6.61 -4.60 -4.27
C PRO A 61 -5.27 -5.32 -4.46
N SER A 62 -4.31 -4.71 -5.15
CA SER A 62 -2.97 -5.29 -5.34
C SER A 62 -2.21 -5.40 -4.02
N ILE A 63 -2.32 -4.41 -3.14
CA ILE A 63 -1.72 -4.47 -1.80
C ILE A 63 -2.36 -5.62 -0.99
N ALA A 64 -3.69 -5.71 -0.98
CA ALA A 64 -4.40 -6.77 -0.28
C ALA A 64 -4.01 -8.17 -0.79
N TYR A 65 -3.86 -8.31 -2.10
CA TYR A 65 -3.39 -9.55 -2.72
C TYR A 65 -1.98 -9.93 -2.24
N HIS A 66 -1.02 -9.01 -2.27
CA HIS A 66 0.35 -9.29 -1.80
C HIS A 66 0.39 -9.63 -0.29
N LEU A 67 -0.39 -8.94 0.54
CA LEU A 67 -0.50 -9.26 1.97
C LEU A 67 -1.10 -10.66 2.20
N ALA A 68 -2.07 -11.08 1.39
CA ALA A 68 -2.67 -12.41 1.46
C ALA A 68 -1.70 -13.52 1.04
N LEU A 69 -0.87 -13.29 0.01
CA LEU A 69 0.20 -14.24 -0.37
C LEU A 69 1.23 -14.42 0.75
N ARG A 70 1.48 -13.36 1.53
CA ARG A 70 2.47 -13.36 2.60
C ARG A 70 1.94 -13.97 3.91
N SER A 71 0.65 -13.82 4.20
CA SER A 71 0.06 -14.21 5.48
C SER A 71 -1.24 -14.97 5.24
N GLN A 72 -1.21 -16.28 5.47
CA GLN A 72 -2.40 -17.12 5.40
C GLN A 72 -3.53 -16.63 6.33
N PRO A 73 -3.27 -16.23 7.59
CA PRO A 73 -4.33 -15.66 8.44
C PRO A 73 -4.94 -14.37 7.87
N TYR A 74 -4.13 -13.50 7.25
CA TYR A 74 -4.63 -12.30 6.57
C TYR A 74 -5.50 -12.69 5.38
N GLY A 75 -5.04 -13.64 4.55
CA GLY A 75 -5.77 -14.13 3.40
C GLY A 75 -7.13 -14.69 3.78
N GLN A 76 -7.22 -15.44 4.87
CA GLN A 76 -8.49 -15.94 5.38
C GLN A 76 -9.41 -14.80 5.84
N ALA A 77 -8.89 -13.85 6.61
CA ALA A 77 -9.66 -12.68 7.06
C ALA A 77 -10.14 -11.81 5.88
N LEU A 78 -9.33 -11.67 4.83
CA LEU A 78 -9.70 -10.98 3.59
C LEU A 78 -10.84 -11.69 2.87
N ILE A 79 -10.77 -13.02 2.72
CA ILE A 79 -11.85 -13.82 2.12
C ILE A 79 -13.15 -13.63 2.91
N ASP A 80 -13.08 -13.66 4.23
CA ASP A 80 -14.25 -13.51 5.09
C ASP A 80 -14.85 -12.10 5.00
N ALA A 81 -14.01 -11.06 4.87
CA ALA A 81 -14.45 -9.70 4.61
C ALA A 81 -15.16 -9.58 3.24
N MET A 82 -14.62 -10.21 2.20
CA MET A 82 -15.23 -10.22 0.87
C MET A 82 -16.57 -10.97 0.83
N LYS A 83 -16.69 -12.09 1.55
CA LYS A 83 -17.93 -12.88 1.66
C LYS A 83 -19.07 -12.11 2.33
N LYS A 84 -18.77 -11.15 3.21
CA LYS A 84 -19.78 -10.29 3.88
C LYS A 84 -20.34 -9.20 2.95
N ALA A 85 -19.75 -8.99 1.78
CA ALA A 85 -20.17 -7.99 0.80
C ALA A 85 -20.32 -8.59 -0.62
N PRO A 86 -21.15 -9.65 -0.80
CA PRO A 86 -21.29 -10.31 -2.09
C PRO A 86 -21.89 -9.36 -3.14
N GLY A 87 -21.34 -9.36 -4.35
CA GLY A 87 -21.81 -8.52 -5.47
C GLY A 87 -21.29 -7.08 -5.48
N VAL A 88 -20.47 -6.69 -4.51
CA VAL A 88 -19.85 -5.36 -4.48
C VAL A 88 -18.60 -5.37 -5.35
N SER A 89 -18.59 -4.57 -6.42
CA SER A 89 -17.36 -4.24 -7.12
C SER A 89 -16.53 -3.31 -6.23
N PHE A 90 -15.51 -3.86 -5.55
CA PHE A 90 -14.61 -3.05 -4.72
C PHE A 90 -13.95 -1.93 -5.53
N ASN A 91 -13.72 -2.14 -6.83
CA ASN A 91 -13.17 -1.15 -7.76
C ASN A 91 -14.05 0.10 -7.94
N LEU A 92 -15.36 0.01 -7.63
CA LEU A 92 -16.30 1.15 -7.68
C LEU A 92 -16.40 1.91 -6.36
N ARG A 93 -15.75 1.42 -5.30
CA ARG A 93 -15.76 2.08 -3.99
C ARG A 93 -14.66 3.12 -3.90
N SER A 94 -14.88 4.13 -3.05
CA SER A 94 -13.85 5.11 -2.74
C SER A 94 -12.59 4.44 -2.17
N PRO A 95 -11.38 5.01 -2.39
CA PRO A 95 -10.14 4.47 -1.85
C PRO A 95 -10.21 4.23 -0.33
N ALA A 96 -10.89 5.13 0.40
CA ALA A 96 -11.07 5.00 1.84
C ALA A 96 -11.83 3.72 2.24
N ILE A 97 -12.94 3.41 1.56
CA ILE A 97 -13.72 2.20 1.87
C ILE A 97 -12.95 0.95 1.46
N GLN A 98 -12.30 0.96 0.29
CA GLN A 98 -11.46 -0.15 -0.12
C GLN A 98 -10.35 -0.43 0.89
N PHE A 99 -9.65 0.61 1.36
CA PHE A 99 -8.56 0.44 2.31
C PHE A 99 -9.05 -0.13 3.64
N THR A 100 -10.15 0.42 4.17
CA THR A 100 -10.71 -0.08 5.42
C THR A 100 -11.14 -1.55 5.30
N SER A 101 -11.89 -1.90 4.25
CA SER A 101 -12.44 -3.26 4.09
C SER A 101 -11.42 -4.31 3.66
N LEU A 102 -10.45 -3.94 2.82
CA LEU A 102 -9.50 -4.88 2.23
C LEU A 102 -8.16 -4.94 2.95
N ILE A 103 -7.79 -3.90 3.71
CA ILE A 103 -6.50 -3.82 4.42
C ILE A 103 -6.73 -3.82 5.93
N MET A 104 -7.36 -2.77 6.47
CA MET A 104 -7.44 -2.55 7.92
C MET A 104 -8.18 -3.67 8.65
N GLN A 105 -9.41 -3.98 8.23
CA GLN A 105 -10.23 -5.00 8.88
C GLN A 105 -9.58 -6.40 8.84
N PRO A 106 -9.01 -6.87 7.71
CA PRO A 106 -8.24 -8.12 7.72
C PRO A 106 -7.01 -8.08 8.64
N MET A 107 -6.32 -6.94 8.75
CA MET A 107 -5.14 -6.81 9.63
C MET A 107 -5.48 -6.88 11.12
N GLU A 108 -6.69 -6.51 11.54
CA GLU A 108 -7.12 -6.62 12.95
C GLU A 108 -7.17 -8.07 13.46
N HIS A 109 -7.34 -9.03 12.55
CA HIS A 109 -7.43 -10.46 12.87
C HIS A 109 -6.05 -11.14 12.95
N LEU A 110 -4.97 -10.40 12.70
CA LEU A 110 -3.61 -10.92 12.83
C LEU A 110 -3.13 -10.81 14.28
N PRO A 111 -2.47 -11.87 14.82
CA PRO A 111 -1.90 -11.80 16.16
C PRO A 111 -0.87 -10.66 16.24
N ARG A 112 -1.08 -9.72 17.17
CA ARG A 112 -0.09 -8.70 17.55
C ARG A 112 0.98 -9.35 18.46
N PRO A 113 2.27 -8.95 18.41
CA PRO A 113 2.74 -7.64 17.98
C PRO A 113 3.79 -7.73 16.86
N PHE A 114 3.49 -7.17 15.68
CA PHE A 114 4.54 -6.89 14.71
C PHE A 114 5.37 -5.72 15.27
N GLY A 115 6.48 -6.03 15.96
CA GLY A 115 7.45 -5.02 16.41
C GLY A 115 8.10 -4.27 15.24
N THR A 116 7.90 -4.74 14.01
CA THR A 116 8.39 -4.13 12.79
C THR A 116 7.25 -3.97 11.78
N PRO A 117 6.95 -2.75 11.31
CA PRO A 117 5.91 -2.51 10.32
C PRO A 117 6.23 -3.20 8.98
N LEU A 118 5.18 -3.66 8.30
CA LEU A 118 5.27 -4.05 6.89
C LEU A 118 5.31 -2.82 6.00
N ILE A 119 6.13 -2.86 4.96
CA ILE A 119 6.34 -1.71 4.07
C ILE A 119 5.65 -1.95 2.74
N VAL A 120 4.83 -0.98 2.34
CA VAL A 120 4.18 -0.92 1.02
C VAL A 120 4.90 0.11 0.18
N ILE A 121 5.36 -0.27 -1.01
CA ILE A 121 5.96 0.63 -1.98
C ILE A 121 4.94 0.98 -3.06
N ILE A 122 4.72 2.27 -3.30
CA ILE A 122 3.96 2.79 -4.44
C ILE A 122 4.89 3.71 -5.23
N ASP A 123 5.38 3.22 -6.37
CA ASP A 123 6.32 3.97 -7.20
C ASP A 123 5.61 4.71 -8.33
N ALA A 124 6.09 5.92 -8.62
CA ALA A 124 5.65 6.76 -9.72
C ALA A 124 4.15 7.08 -9.66
N LEU A 125 3.63 7.45 -8.48
CA LEU A 125 2.19 7.67 -8.28
C LEU A 125 1.61 8.74 -9.22
N ASP A 126 2.42 9.70 -9.67
CA ASP A 126 2.08 10.69 -10.70
C ASP A 126 1.86 10.12 -12.11
N GLU A 127 2.13 8.84 -12.32
CA GLU A 127 1.84 8.12 -13.57
C GLU A 127 0.45 7.49 -13.62
N CYS A 128 -0.33 7.61 -12.55
CA CYS A 128 -1.74 7.27 -12.59
C CYS A 128 -2.54 8.25 -13.46
N SER A 129 -3.60 7.76 -14.11
CA SER A 129 -4.37 8.51 -15.09
C SER A 129 -5.26 9.61 -14.49
N SER A 130 -5.66 9.47 -13.22
CA SER A 130 -6.56 10.39 -12.53
C SER A 130 -5.85 11.11 -11.37
N PHE A 131 -5.58 12.40 -11.56
CA PHE A 131 -5.00 13.26 -10.54
C PHE A 131 -5.89 13.37 -9.29
N ASN A 132 -7.22 13.49 -9.48
CA ASN A 132 -8.16 13.57 -8.36
C ASN A 132 -8.14 12.28 -7.53
N ALA A 133 -8.14 11.10 -8.17
CA ALA A 133 -8.07 9.83 -7.46
C ALA A 133 -6.75 9.65 -6.71
N VAL A 134 -5.63 10.12 -7.28
CA VAL A 134 -4.33 10.15 -6.60
C VAL A 134 -4.40 11.02 -5.34
N ASN A 135 -4.93 12.24 -5.45
CA ASN A 135 -5.06 13.14 -4.31
C ASN A 135 -5.98 12.57 -3.22
N ASP A 136 -7.08 11.92 -3.61
CA ASP A 136 -7.98 11.27 -2.66
C ASP A 136 -7.28 10.14 -1.91
N LEU A 137 -6.50 9.31 -2.61
CA LEU A 137 -5.71 8.24 -2.00
C LEU A 137 -4.65 8.81 -1.04
N VAL A 138 -3.84 9.78 -1.49
CA VAL A 138 -2.80 10.41 -0.66
C VAL A 138 -3.41 11.08 0.55
N GLY A 139 -4.46 11.89 0.36
CA GLY A 139 -5.17 12.56 1.44
C GLY A 139 -5.74 11.57 2.45
N PHE A 140 -6.27 10.44 1.97
CA PHE A 140 -6.70 9.36 2.85
C PHE A 140 -5.55 8.75 3.64
N LEU A 141 -4.45 8.34 2.99
CA LEU A 141 -3.29 7.73 3.66
C LEU A 141 -2.70 8.64 4.74
N VAL A 142 -2.60 9.95 4.47
CA VAL A 142 -2.11 10.95 5.43
C VAL A 142 -3.03 11.06 6.64
N ARG A 143 -4.36 11.05 6.45
CA ARG A 143 -5.34 11.14 7.55
C ARG A 143 -5.43 9.85 8.38
N SER A 144 -5.24 8.70 7.74
CA SER A 144 -5.34 7.38 8.39
C SER A 144 -4.06 6.94 9.09
N GLY A 145 -2.91 7.48 8.69
CA GLY A 145 -1.59 7.18 9.25
C GLY A 145 -1.49 7.23 10.79
N PRO A 146 -1.98 8.29 11.46
CA PRO A 146 -1.78 8.47 12.91
C PRO A 146 -2.52 7.49 13.82
N ASN A 147 -3.67 6.95 13.39
CA ASN A 147 -4.60 6.23 14.28
C ASN A 147 -4.66 4.72 14.04
N SER A 148 -3.95 4.19 13.04
CA SER A 148 -4.25 2.85 12.51
C SER A 148 -3.08 2.12 11.83
N MET A 149 -1.93 2.76 11.64
CA MET A 149 -0.85 2.23 10.79
C MET A 149 0.39 1.73 11.55
N ASN A 150 0.26 1.30 12.79
CA ASN A 150 1.42 0.73 13.52
C ASN A 150 1.97 -0.55 12.88
N THR A 151 1.24 -1.14 11.92
CA THR A 151 1.60 -2.37 11.22
C THR A 151 1.98 -2.15 9.75
N LEU A 152 1.67 -0.99 9.15
CA LEU A 152 1.91 -0.72 7.73
C LEU A 152 2.50 0.67 7.52
N LYS A 153 3.59 0.78 6.76
CA LYS A 153 4.15 2.07 6.33
C LYS A 153 4.24 2.13 4.80
N PHE A 154 4.10 3.34 4.26
CA PHE A 154 4.05 3.58 2.82
C PHE A 154 5.28 4.34 2.36
N PHE A 155 6.04 3.74 1.45
CA PHE A 155 7.06 4.43 0.69
C PHE A 155 6.46 4.81 -0.66
N ILE A 156 6.32 6.11 -0.92
CA ILE A 156 5.68 6.63 -2.12
C ILE A 156 6.71 7.42 -2.92
N SER A 157 6.79 7.19 -4.23
CA SER A 157 7.56 8.05 -5.13
C SER A 157 6.63 8.82 -6.07
N SER A 158 6.95 10.09 -6.30
CA SER A 158 6.18 11.00 -7.17
C SER A 158 7.09 12.13 -7.69
N ARG A 159 6.62 12.88 -8.68
CA ARG A 159 7.16 14.22 -8.99
C ARG A 159 6.72 15.25 -7.96
#